data_AF-A0A2T4BSC1-F1
#
_entry.id   AF-A0A2T4BSC1-F1
#
_cell.length_a   1.000
_cell.length_b   1.000
_cell.length_c   1.000
_cell.angle_alpha   90.00
_cell.angle_beta   90.00
_cell.angle_gamma   90.00
#
_symmetry.space_group_name_H-M   'P 1'
#
loop_
_entity.id
_entity.type
_entity.pdbx_description
1 polymer ?
#
loop_
_entity_poly.entity_id
_entity_poly.type
_entity_poly.pdbx_seq_one_letter_code
_entity_poly.pdbx_strand_id
1 'polypeptide(L)'
;MPRSRSQLIVTADAFCTAYSRWTVPDVLSIRSPTCTHCVLPGDQPPRNNRDSGEILNGVIPVKRNIHLQPVDTMLLIVDGESRKLMKHLTSTAETDVGPHGKD
;
A
#
# COMPACT_ATOMS: atom_id res chain seq x y z
N MET A 1 8.72 1.16 22.04
CA MET A 1 9.70 0.07 21.86
C MET A 1 10.08 -0.02 20.39
N PRO A 2 11.38 -0.14 20.07
CA PRO A 2 11.85 -0.45 18.72
C PRO A 2 11.21 -1.73 18.20
N ARG A 3 11.13 -1.88 16.87
CA ARG A 3 10.66 -3.12 16.23
C ARG A 3 11.83 -3.81 15.55
N SER A 4 11.85 -5.15 15.62
CA SER A 4 12.89 -5.89 14.91
C SER A 4 12.72 -5.73 13.39
N ARG A 5 13.82 -5.88 12.65
CA ARG A 5 13.80 -5.86 11.19
C ARG A 5 12.76 -6.83 10.62
N SER A 6 12.71 -8.06 11.16
CA SER A 6 11.77 -9.09 10.73
C SER A 6 10.31 -8.72 10.97
N GLN A 7 9.98 -8.11 12.11
CA GLN A 7 8.61 -7.67 12.41
C GLN A 7 8.10 -6.60 11.45
N LEU A 8 8.97 -5.64 11.09
CA LEU A 8 8.63 -4.60 10.13
C LEU A 8 8.41 -5.18 8.73
N ILE A 9 9.26 -6.11 8.31
CA ILE A 9 9.13 -6.81 7.02
C ILE A 9 7.79 -7.56 6.95
N VAL A 10 7.50 -8.39 7.95
CA VAL A 10 6.24 -9.16 8.01
C VAL A 10 5.02 -8.25 7.95
N THR A 11 5.05 -7.11 8.64
CA THR A 11 3.95 -6.14 8.62
C THR A 11 3.80 -5.48 7.24
N ALA A 12 4.92 -5.14 6.59
CA ALA A 12 4.92 -4.56 5.26
C ALA A 12 4.51 -5.58 4.17
N ASP A 13 4.80 -6.86 4.34
CA ASP A 13 4.31 -7.94 3.46
C ASP A 13 2.79 -8.11 3.62
N ALA A 14 2.29 -8.12 4.86
CA ALA A 14 0.86 -8.16 5.13
C ALA A 14 0.10 -6.97 4.50
N PHE A 15 0.71 -5.78 4.51
CA PHE A 15 0.19 -4.61 3.79
C PHE A 15 0.09 -4.86 2.28
N CYS A 16 1.13 -5.40 1.65
CA CYS A 16 1.11 -5.71 0.21
C CYS A 16 0.05 -6.78 -0.13
N THR A 17 -0.10 -7.79 0.73
CA THR A 17 -1.15 -8.81 0.60
C THR A 17 -2.55 -8.21 0.71
N ALA A 18 -2.79 -7.34 1.68
CA ALA A 18 -4.07 -6.66 1.85
C ALA A 18 -4.44 -5.82 0.63
N TYR A 19 -3.47 -5.06 0.09
CA TYR A 19 -3.69 -4.32 -1.16
C TYR A 19 -3.90 -5.22 -2.38
N SER A 20 -3.26 -6.39 -2.44
CA SER A 20 -3.46 -7.32 -3.57
C SER A 20 -4.83 -8.00 -3.56
N ARG A 21 -5.52 -8.06 -2.41
CA ARG A 21 -6.95 -8.44 -2.34
C ARG A 21 -7.86 -7.34 -2.89
N TRP A 22 -7.39 -6.10 -2.79
CA TRP A 22 -7.98 -4.92 -3.43
C TRP A 22 -9.46 -4.67 -3.07
N THR A 23 -9.81 -4.88 -1.80
CA THR A 23 -11.11 -4.49 -1.24
C THR A 23 -10.92 -3.37 -0.20
N VAL A 24 -11.92 -2.51 -0.02
CA VAL A 24 -11.86 -1.47 1.03
C VAL A 24 -11.66 -2.08 2.43
N PRO A 25 -12.40 -3.13 2.84
CA PRO A 25 -12.19 -3.75 4.15
C PRO A 25 -10.77 -4.31 4.34
N ASP A 26 -10.21 -5.01 3.35
CA ASP A 26 -8.87 -5.58 3.46
C ASP A 26 -7.82 -4.48 3.60
N VAL A 27 -7.86 -3.45 2.73
CA VAL A 27 -6.90 -2.34 2.75
C VAL A 27 -6.98 -1.53 4.05
N LEU A 28 -8.16 -1.33 4.61
CA LEU A 28 -8.31 -0.59 5.86
C LEU A 28 -7.99 -1.44 7.10
N SER A 29 -8.14 -2.77 7.04
CA SER A 29 -7.90 -3.66 8.18
C SER A 29 -6.45 -3.66 8.69
N ILE A 30 -5.49 -3.41 7.80
CA ILE A 30 -4.06 -3.37 8.16
C ILE A 30 -3.64 -2.03 8.78
N ARG A 31 -4.52 -1.03 8.76
CA ARG A 31 -4.24 0.33 9.25
C ARG A 31 -4.67 0.48 10.70
N SER A 32 -3.88 1.20 11.50
CA SER A 32 -4.34 1.62 12.83
C SER A 32 -5.52 2.59 12.73
N PRO A 33 -6.34 2.75 13.79
CA PRO A 33 -7.47 3.68 13.77
C PRO A 33 -7.10 5.14 13.47
N THR A 34 -5.87 5.53 13.82
CA THR A 34 -5.32 6.89 13.62
C THR A 34 -4.34 6.96 12.44
N CYS A 35 -4.33 5.96 11.55
CA CYS A 35 -3.39 5.90 10.45
C CYS A 35 -3.62 7.04 9.45
N THR A 36 -2.53 7.72 9.09
CA THR A 36 -2.52 8.75 8.07
C THR A 36 -1.84 8.23 6.81
N HIS A 37 -2.49 8.37 5.65
CA HIS A 37 -1.95 7.98 4.35
C HIS A 37 -1.59 9.23 3.53
N CYS A 38 -0.34 9.28 3.06
CA CYS A 38 0.17 10.35 2.22
C CYS A 38 0.49 9.78 0.83
N VAL A 39 0.01 10.43 -0.22
CA VAL A 39 0.30 10.06 -1.61
C VAL A 39 1.24 11.10 -2.19
N LEU A 40 2.35 10.64 -2.78
CA LEU A 40 3.38 11.48 -3.39
C LEU A 40 3.66 10.99 -4.84
N PRO A 41 4.16 11.86 -5.74
CA PRO A 41 4.35 13.30 -5.55
C PRO A 41 3.02 14.08 -5.54
N GLY A 42 3.03 15.30 -5.00
CA GLY A 42 1.91 16.24 -5.08
C GLY A 42 1.54 16.89 -3.74
N ASP A 43 0.56 17.80 -3.80
CA ASP A 43 0.13 18.64 -2.67
C ASP A 43 -1.17 18.14 -2.02
N GLN A 44 -1.53 16.87 -2.26
CA GLN A 44 -2.73 16.31 -1.67
C GLN A 44 -2.57 16.20 -0.15
N PRO A 45 -3.56 16.65 0.64
CA PRO A 45 -3.45 16.58 2.09
C PRO A 45 -3.40 15.12 2.55
N PRO A 46 -2.73 14.85 3.69
CA PRO A 46 -2.75 13.53 4.30
C PRO A 46 -4.18 13.07 4.61
N ARG A 47 -4.49 11.80 4.33
CA ARG A 47 -5.84 11.22 4.47
C ARG A 47 -5.95 10.31 5.67
N ASN A 48 -7.05 10.42 6.41
CA ASN A 48 -7.42 9.44 7.44
C ASN A 48 -8.02 8.16 6.78
N ASN A 49 -8.43 7.18 7.60
CA ASN A 49 -9.01 5.92 7.10
C ASN A 49 -10.36 6.10 6.38
N ARG A 50 -11.21 7.04 6.85
CA ARG A 50 -12.50 7.34 6.21
C ARG A 50 -12.28 7.90 4.81
N ASP A 51 -11.49 8.96 4.68
CA ASP A 51 -11.24 9.62 3.40
C ASP A 51 -10.54 8.66 2.42
N SER A 52 -9.64 7.81 2.94
CA SER A 52 -9.00 6.78 2.13
C SER A 52 -10.00 5.73 1.64
N GLY A 53 -10.96 5.33 2.47
CA GLY A 53 -12.02 4.40 2.09
C GLY A 53 -12.93 4.97 1.01
N GLU A 54 -13.30 6.24 1.10
CA GLU A 54 -14.09 6.94 0.08
C GLU A 54 -13.37 6.95 -1.28
N ILE A 55 -12.06 7.23 -1.30
CA ILE A 55 -11.25 7.15 -2.52
C ILE A 55 -11.17 5.72 -3.06
N LEU A 56 -10.91 4.73 -2.20
CA LEU A 56 -10.82 3.34 -2.64
C LEU A 56 -12.15 2.83 -3.21
N ASN A 57 -13.30 3.23 -2.65
CA ASN A 57 -14.62 2.91 -3.21
C ASN A 57 -14.79 3.44 -4.65
N GLY A 58 -14.21 4.59 -4.98
CA GLY A 58 -14.22 5.13 -6.34
C GLY A 58 -13.24 4.45 -7.29
N VAL A 59 -12.07 4.02 -6.80
CA VAL A 59 -10.98 3.48 -7.63
C VAL A 59 -11.09 1.98 -7.87
N ILE A 60 -11.52 1.19 -6.88
CA ILE A 60 -11.60 -0.27 -7.00
C ILE A 60 -12.48 -0.73 -8.18
N PRO A 61 -13.65 -0.12 -8.47
CA PRO A 61 -14.48 -0.53 -9.61
C PRO A 61 -13.82 -0.36 -10.97
N VAL A 62 -12.90 0.60 -11.12
CA VAL A 62 -12.24 0.95 -12.40
C VAL A 62 -10.84 0.34 -12.55
N LYS A 63 -10.25 -0.18 -11.46
CA LYS A 63 -8.94 -0.84 -11.44
C LYS A 63 -9.08 -2.21 -10.79
N ARG A 64 -9.05 -3.29 -11.58
CA ARG A 64 -9.33 -4.66 -11.16
C ARG A 64 -8.05 -5.50 -11.16
N ASN A 65 -8.06 -6.62 -10.45
CA ASN A 65 -6.95 -7.58 -10.39
C ASN A 65 -5.60 -6.90 -10.09
N ILE A 66 -5.57 -6.03 -9.07
CA ILE A 66 -4.32 -5.36 -8.72
C ILE A 66 -3.31 -6.36 -8.17
N HIS A 67 -2.08 -6.27 -8.65
CA HIS A 67 -0.97 -7.05 -8.12
C HIS A 67 0.16 -6.11 -7.77
N LEU A 68 0.56 -6.08 -6.49
CA LEU A 68 1.72 -5.33 -6.01
C LEU A 68 2.89 -6.27 -5.80
N GLN A 69 4.03 -5.95 -6.38
CA GLN A 69 5.23 -6.77 -6.32
C GLN A 69 6.47 -5.90 -6.06
N PRO A 70 7.45 -6.38 -5.28
CA PRO A 70 8.74 -5.72 -5.18
C PRO A 70 9.44 -5.66 -6.54
N VAL A 71 9.97 -4.50 -6.91
CA VAL A 71 10.82 -4.35 -8.10
C VAL A 71 12.19 -4.98 -7.86
N ASP A 72 12.72 -4.77 -6.66
CA ASP A 72 13.98 -5.34 -6.20
C ASP A 72 13.84 -5.69 -4.72
N THR A 73 13.97 -6.98 -4.39
CA THR A 73 13.91 -7.47 -3.01
C THR A 73 15.11 -7.02 -2.17
N MET A 74 16.20 -6.58 -2.81
CA MET A 74 17.39 -6.08 -2.13
C MET A 74 17.27 -4.59 -1.76
N LEU A 75 16.40 -3.82 -2.44
CA LEU A 75 16.15 -2.40 -2.15
C LEU A 75 15.09 -2.20 -1.05
N LEU A 76 15.37 -2.81 0.11
CA LEU A 76 14.55 -2.72 1.32
C LEU A 76 15.30 -1.95 2.42
N ILE A 77 14.82 -0.75 2.72
CA ILE A 77 15.35 0.08 3.80
C ILE A 77 14.48 -0.14 5.04
N VAL A 78 15.12 -0.47 6.17
CA VAL A 78 14.42 -0.69 7.45
C VAL A 78 15.10 0.12 8.53
N ASP A 79 14.31 0.94 9.22
CA ASP A 79 14.69 1.70 10.40
C ASP A 79 13.88 1.18 11.59
N GLY A 80 14.52 0.36 12.43
CA GLY A 80 13.90 -0.26 13.60
C GLY A 80 13.56 0.73 14.72
N GLU A 81 14.31 1.83 14.80
CA GLU A 81 14.13 2.86 15.83
C GLU A 81 12.89 3.71 15.53
N SER A 82 12.81 4.27 14.31
CA SER A 82 11.65 5.04 13.89
C SER A 82 10.46 4.16 13.45
N ARG A 83 10.65 2.83 13.40
CA ARG A 83 9.67 1.82 12.96
C ARG A 83 9.19 2.07 11.53
N LYS A 84 10.12 2.44 10.66
CA LYS A 84 9.85 2.74 9.24
C LYS A 84 10.46 1.68 8.36
N LEU A 85 9.79 1.43 7.24
CA LEU A 85 10.25 0.54 6.20
C LEU A 85 9.86 1.11 4.85
N MET A 86 10.79 1.08 3.89
CA MET A 86 10.57 1.51 2.52
C MET A 86 10.78 0.33 1.58
N LYS A 87 9.85 0.14 0.64
CA LYS A 87 9.94 -0.83 -0.46
C LYS A 87 9.79 -0.11 -1.79
N HIS A 88 10.57 -0.54 -2.77
CA HIS A 88 10.33 -0.21 -4.16
C HIS A 88 9.37 -1.24 -4.76
N LEU A 89 8.15 -0.81 -5.09
CA LEU A 89 7.07 -1.67 -5.60
C LEU A 89 6.68 -1.27 -7.02
N THR A 90 6.30 -2.27 -7.82
CA THR A 90 5.55 -2.09 -9.07
C THR A 90 4.12 -2.61 -8.87
N SER A 91 3.20 -2.17 -9.72
CA SER A 91 1.85 -2.71 -9.75
C SER A 91 1.35 -2.94 -11.17
N THR A 92 0.66 -4.05 -11.38
CA THR A 92 -0.16 -4.29 -12.56
C THR A 92 -1.64 -4.28 -12.20
N ALA A 93 -2.50 -3.94 -13.17
CA ALA A 93 -3.94 -4.01 -13.03
C ALA A 93 -4.64 -4.01 -14.38
N GLU A 94 -5.87 -4.53 -14.40
CA GLU A 94 -6.81 -4.30 -15.49
C GLU A 94 -7.58 -3.00 -15.23
N THR A 95 -7.78 -2.17 -16.26
CA THR A 95 -8.62 -0.97 -16.15
C THR A 95 -9.58 -0.86 -17.31
N ASP A 96 -10.61 -0.03 -17.17
CA ASP A 96 -11.60 0.21 -18.24
C ASP A 96 -11.00 0.82 -19.51
N VAL A 97 -9.78 1.35 -19.44
CA VAL A 97 -9.06 1.97 -20.57
C VAL A 97 -7.83 1.17 -21.03
N GLY A 98 -7.71 -0.08 -20.59
CA GLY A 98 -6.61 -0.98 -20.93
C GLY A 98 -5.75 -1.40 -19.73
N PRO A 99 -4.70 -2.20 -19.95
CA PRO A 99 -3.82 -2.64 -18.88
C PRO A 99 -3.02 -1.48 -18.28
N HIS A 100 -2.85 -1.51 -16.95
CA HIS A 100 -2.00 -0.60 -16.20
C HIS A 100 -0.78 -1.36 -15.67
N GLY A 101 0.40 -0.74 -15.77
CA GLY A 101 1.67 -1.36 -15.42
C GLY A 101 2.47 -1.71 -16.68
N LYS A 102 3.69 -2.20 -16.48
CA LYS A 102 4.49 -2.78 -17.55
C LYS A 102 4.39 -4.30 -17.45
N ASP A 103 4.18 -4.96 -18.58
CA ASP A 103 4.36 -6.40 -18.74
C ASP A 103 5.81 -6.82 -18.46
#